data_AF-A0A1V4V3D7-F1
#
_entry.id   AF-A0A1V4V3D7-F1
#
_cell.length_a   1.000
_cell.length_b   1.000
_cell.length_c   1.000
_cell.angle_alpha   90.00
_cell.angle_beta   90.00
_cell.angle_gamma   90.00
#
_symmetry.space_group_name_H-M   'P 1'
#
loop_
_entity.id
_entity.type
_entity.pdbx_description
1 polymer ?
#
loop_
_entity_poly.entity_id
_entity_poly.type
_entity_poly.pdbx_seq_one_letter_code
_entity_poly.pdbx_strand_id
1 'polypeptide(L)'
;MIRAGDLFSAGRQGGVVGALIKGRRGCIGVTARHIMRLAGTKDLAIGDEGGVVIAEWEAFDLVYFRISRCEPTDLAPPRLGPARLANAVRSRDCSISDVGDLLAVVIGHGNMPGPGESGTPLLQDGKVVGILSSINLNAGKGTAISSRVVMKGAEDLI
;
A
#
# COMPACT_ATOMS: atom_id res chain seq x y z
N MET A 1 15.64 -2.39 -8.33
CA MET A 1 15.46 -2.37 -6.87
C MET A 1 13.98 -2.14 -6.64
N ILE A 2 13.37 -2.94 -5.77
CA ILE A 2 11.93 -2.93 -5.52
C ILE A 2 11.58 -1.71 -4.68
N ARG A 3 10.49 -1.02 -5.03
CA ARG A 3 10.06 0.22 -4.38
C ARG A 3 8.56 0.24 -4.14
N ALA A 4 8.11 1.16 -3.30
CA ALA A 4 6.69 1.45 -3.17
C ALA A 4 6.10 1.83 -4.53
N GLY A 5 4.92 1.29 -4.84
CA GLY A 5 4.26 1.42 -6.13
C GLY A 5 4.54 0.28 -7.10
N ASP A 6 5.52 -0.59 -6.84
CA ASP A 6 5.74 -1.76 -7.70
C ASP A 6 4.57 -2.75 -7.61
N LEU A 7 4.31 -3.45 -8.72
CA LEU A 7 3.26 -4.46 -8.78
C LEU A 7 3.77 -5.78 -8.22
N PHE A 8 2.90 -6.51 -7.55
CA PHE A 8 3.15 -7.90 -7.18
C PHE A 8 2.06 -8.83 -7.72
N SER A 9 2.43 -10.09 -7.86
CA SER A 9 1.50 -11.20 -8.11
C SER A 9 1.55 -12.19 -6.94
N ALA A 10 0.39 -12.70 -6.54
CA ALA A 10 0.25 -13.77 -5.56
C ALA A 10 -0.81 -14.76 -6.06
N GLY A 11 -0.41 -15.99 -6.39
CA GLY A 11 -1.30 -16.94 -7.07
C GLY A 11 -1.90 -16.34 -8.34
N ARG A 12 -3.24 -16.19 -8.37
CA ARG A 12 -3.98 -15.56 -9.48
C ARG A 12 -4.38 -14.10 -9.21
N GLN A 13 -3.97 -13.55 -8.07
CA GLN A 13 -4.26 -12.18 -7.68
C GLN A 13 -3.05 -11.29 -7.91
N GLY A 14 -3.29 -9.99 -7.96
CA GLY A 14 -2.24 -8.99 -8.02
C GLY A 14 -2.64 -7.75 -7.21
N GLY A 15 -1.62 -7.01 -6.81
CA GLY A 15 -1.76 -5.78 -6.06
C GLY A 15 -0.52 -4.91 -6.20
N VAL A 16 -0.43 -3.90 -5.34
CA VAL A 16 0.66 -2.94 -5.35
C VAL A 16 1.38 -2.95 -4.00
N VAL A 17 2.71 -2.84 -4.03
CA VAL A 17 3.53 -2.64 -2.82
C VAL A 17 3.28 -1.23 -2.31
N GLY A 18 2.69 -1.10 -1.12
CA GLY A 18 2.34 0.20 -0.55
C GLY A 18 3.50 0.91 0.14
N ALA A 19 4.33 0.15 0.84
CA ALA A 19 5.54 0.67 1.48
C ALA A 19 6.57 -0.44 1.67
N LEU A 20 7.83 -0.04 1.82
CA LEU A 20 8.96 -0.90 2.21
C LEU A 20 9.64 -0.29 3.42
N ILE A 21 9.54 -0.96 4.56
CA ILE A 21 10.16 -0.54 5.81
C ILE A 21 11.51 -1.23 5.94
N LYS A 22 12.55 -0.49 6.31
CA LYS A 22 13.87 -1.08 6.52
C LYS A 22 13.82 -2.08 7.68
N GLY A 23 14.23 -3.32 7.44
CA GLY A 23 14.40 -4.34 8.48
C GLY A 23 15.86 -4.74 8.65
N ARG A 24 16.15 -5.67 9.58
CA ARG A 24 17.52 -6.16 9.84
C ARG A 24 18.16 -6.86 8.64
N ARG A 25 17.38 -7.55 7.80
CA ARG A 25 17.85 -8.34 6.65
C ARG A 25 16.98 -8.09 5.42
N GLY A 26 17.11 -6.90 4.82
CA GLY A 26 16.30 -6.43 3.70
C GLY A 26 15.20 -5.47 4.17
N CYS A 27 14.04 -5.51 3.52
CA CYS A 27 12.86 -4.74 3.91
C CYS A 27 11.70 -5.64 4.33
N ILE A 28 10.81 -5.03 5.09
CA ILE A 28 9.46 -5.48 5.33
C ILE A 28 8.57 -4.71 4.37
N GLY A 29 8.10 -5.37 3.32
CA GLY A 29 7.10 -4.81 2.43
C GLY A 29 5.71 -4.86 3.05
N VAL A 30 4.87 -3.91 2.66
CA VAL A 30 3.51 -3.76 3.16
C VAL A 30 2.54 -3.64 1.99
N THR A 31 1.43 -4.36 2.03
CA THR A 31 0.33 -4.21 1.06
C THR A 31 -1.03 -4.58 1.69
N ALA A 32 -2.09 -4.57 0.89
CA ALA A 32 -3.44 -4.89 1.30
C ALA A 32 -3.63 -6.40 1.54
N ARG A 33 -4.11 -6.75 2.73
CA ARG A 33 -4.30 -8.14 3.17
C ARG A 33 -5.33 -8.88 2.33
N HIS A 34 -6.43 -8.23 1.97
CA HIS A 34 -7.51 -8.90 1.24
C HIS A 34 -7.04 -9.53 -0.08
N ILE A 35 -6.00 -8.98 -0.71
CA ILE A 35 -5.39 -9.56 -1.92
C ILE A 35 -4.73 -10.90 -1.61
N MET A 36 -3.92 -10.98 -0.55
CA MET A 36 -3.27 -12.22 -0.13
C MET A 36 -4.28 -13.26 0.35
N ARG A 37 -5.33 -12.82 1.06
CA ARG A 37 -6.44 -13.69 1.46
C ARG A 37 -7.15 -14.30 0.26
N LEU A 38 -7.44 -13.51 -0.77
CA LEU A 38 -8.05 -13.99 -2.03
C LEU A 38 -7.10 -14.89 -2.84
N ALA A 39 -5.79 -14.66 -2.72
CA ALA A 39 -4.77 -15.48 -3.37
C ALA A 39 -4.65 -16.87 -2.76
N GLY A 40 -4.95 -17.02 -1.46
CA GLY A 40 -4.84 -18.30 -0.74
C GLY A 40 -3.40 -18.78 -0.58
N THR A 41 -2.42 -17.87 -0.64
CA THR A 41 -0.99 -18.17 -0.50
C THR A 41 -0.29 -17.11 0.35
N LYS A 42 0.87 -17.47 0.90
CA LYS A 42 1.78 -16.56 1.60
C LYS A 42 2.91 -16.05 0.71
N ASP A 43 3.06 -16.61 -0.49
CA ASP A 43 4.11 -16.23 -1.43
C ASP A 43 3.60 -15.15 -2.36
N LEU A 44 4.46 -14.17 -2.64
CA LEU A 44 4.26 -13.18 -3.69
C LEU A 44 5.54 -13.02 -4.51
N ALA A 45 5.38 -12.55 -5.74
CA ALA A 45 6.49 -12.20 -6.63
C ALA A 45 6.38 -10.74 -7.04
N ILE A 46 7.51 -10.03 -7.02
CA ILE A 46 7.64 -8.65 -7.47
C ILE A 46 8.76 -8.61 -8.51
N GLY A 47 8.37 -8.61 -9.79
CA GLY A 47 9.30 -8.92 -10.87
C GLY A 47 9.90 -10.32 -10.67
N ASP A 48 11.22 -10.41 -10.69
CA ASP A 48 11.95 -11.69 -10.53
C ASP A 48 12.26 -12.05 -9.06
N GLU A 49 11.83 -11.23 -8.11
CA GLU A 49 12.13 -11.42 -6.69
C GLU A 49 10.92 -11.97 -5.93
N GLY A 50 11.16 -13.01 -5.12
CA GLY A 50 10.16 -13.59 -4.24
C GLY A 50 10.05 -12.84 -2.91
N GLY A 51 8.82 -12.71 -2.42
CA GLY A 51 8.49 -12.26 -1.07
C GLY A 51 7.61 -13.27 -0.36
N VAL A 52 7.71 -13.31 0.97
CA VAL A 52 6.92 -14.23 1.82
C VAL A 52 6.25 -13.44 2.92
N VAL A 53 4.95 -13.62 3.10
CA VAL A 53 4.16 -13.04 4.19
C VAL A 53 4.68 -13.53 5.54
N ILE A 54 4.95 -12.59 6.43
CA ILE A 54 5.49 -12.84 7.78
C ILE A 54 4.52 -12.42 8.89
N ALA A 55 3.59 -11.51 8.61
CA ALA A 55 2.59 -11.06 9.56
C ALA A 55 1.38 -10.45 8.84
N GLU A 56 0.25 -10.42 9.52
CA GLU A 56 -0.99 -9.82 9.06
C GLU A 56 -1.55 -8.93 10.16
N TRP A 57 -2.10 -7.78 9.78
CA TRP A 57 -2.89 -6.93 10.67
C TRP A 57 -4.31 -6.84 10.14
N GLU A 58 -5.14 -7.78 10.61
CA GLU A 58 -6.49 -7.95 10.08
C GLU A 58 -7.38 -6.73 10.30
N ALA A 59 -7.24 -6.06 11.44
CA ALA A 59 -8.04 -4.89 11.81
C ALA A 59 -7.93 -3.73 10.82
N PHE A 60 -6.80 -3.65 10.09
CA PHE A 60 -6.52 -2.58 9.13
C PHE A 60 -6.28 -3.09 7.71
N ASP A 61 -6.62 -4.34 7.40
CA ASP A 61 -6.42 -4.90 6.06
C ASP A 61 -4.95 -4.78 5.56
N LEU A 62 -3.97 -4.96 6.45
CA LEU A 62 -2.55 -4.93 6.11
C LEU A 62 -1.91 -6.31 6.16
N VAL A 63 -0.97 -6.56 5.27
CA VAL A 63 -0.08 -7.73 5.30
C VAL A 63 1.36 -7.27 5.14
N TYR A 64 2.25 -7.92 5.89
CA TYR A 64 3.67 -7.65 5.91
C TYR A 64 4.43 -8.83 5.33
N PHE A 65 5.39 -8.58 4.47
CA PHE A 65 6.19 -9.60 3.81
C PHE A 65 7.67 -9.26 3.81
N ARG A 66 8.54 -10.27 3.79
CA ARG A 66 10.00 -10.06 3.73
C ARG A 66 10.48 -10.01 2.29
N ILE A 67 11.39 -9.08 1.98
CA ILE A 67 12.04 -8.98 0.68
C ILE A 67 13.45 -8.40 0.77
N SER A 68 14.36 -8.78 -0.13
CA SER A 68 15.78 -8.44 -0.01
C SER A 68 16.23 -7.23 -0.83
N ARG A 69 15.85 -7.14 -2.11
CA ARG A 69 16.35 -6.09 -3.04
C ARG A 69 15.43 -4.89 -3.10
N CYS A 70 15.34 -4.15 -2.00
CA CYS A 70 14.37 -3.08 -1.81
C CYS A 70 14.99 -1.70 -1.58
N GLU A 71 14.22 -0.67 -1.90
CA GLU A 71 14.44 0.73 -1.55
C GLU A 71 13.48 1.11 -0.41
N PRO A 72 13.97 1.43 0.79
CA PRO A 72 13.12 1.86 1.90
C PRO A 72 12.29 3.09 1.54
N THR A 73 11.03 3.08 1.94
CA THR A 73 10.07 4.14 1.68
C THR A 73 10.18 5.24 2.73
N ASP A 74 10.23 6.51 2.30
CA ASP A 74 10.08 7.66 3.19
C ASP A 74 8.60 7.82 3.57
N LEU A 75 8.29 7.52 4.83
CA LEU A 75 6.94 7.59 5.38
C LEU A 75 6.77 8.90 6.14
N ALA A 76 5.62 9.56 5.93
CA ALA A 76 5.26 10.78 6.63
C ALA A 76 3.81 10.74 7.13
N PRO A 77 3.47 11.48 8.19
CA PRO A 77 2.08 11.63 8.61
C PRO A 77 1.23 12.29 7.52
N PRO A 78 -0.02 11.82 7.31
CA PRO A 78 -0.95 12.44 6.37
C PRO A 78 -1.44 13.80 6.86
N ARG A 79 -1.80 14.67 5.92
CA ARG A 79 -2.46 15.95 6.15
C ARG A 79 -3.64 16.11 5.20
N LEU A 80 -4.66 16.86 5.62
CA LEU A 80 -5.76 17.24 4.75
C LEU A 80 -5.26 17.98 3.51
N GLY A 81 -5.96 17.81 2.39
CA GLY A 81 -5.69 18.53 1.15
C GLY A 81 -5.09 17.66 0.04
N PRO A 82 -4.37 18.26 -0.92
CA PRO A 82 -3.89 17.56 -2.10
C PRO A 82 -3.00 16.37 -1.78
N ALA A 83 -3.17 15.31 -2.56
CA ALA A 83 -2.38 14.10 -2.50
C ALA A 83 -2.35 13.43 -3.88
N ARG A 84 -1.64 12.32 -3.99
CA ARG A 84 -1.52 11.56 -5.24
C ARG A 84 -1.48 10.07 -4.97
N LEU A 85 -2.28 9.30 -5.68
CA LEU A 85 -2.11 7.85 -5.76
C LEU A 85 -1.14 7.55 -6.89
N ALA A 86 -0.06 6.81 -6.62
CA ALA A 86 0.89 6.45 -7.67
C ALA A 86 1.44 5.04 -7.51
N ASN A 87 1.51 4.33 -8.62
CA ASN A 87 2.14 3.03 -8.75
C ASN A 87 2.94 2.97 -10.06
N ALA A 88 3.56 1.82 -10.35
CA ALA A 88 4.42 1.63 -11.52
C ALA A 88 3.70 1.84 -12.87
N VAL A 89 2.37 1.76 -12.91
CA VAL A 89 1.59 1.87 -14.15
C VAL A 89 1.07 3.28 -14.37
N ARG A 90 0.70 3.98 -13.30
CA ARG A 90 -0.13 5.18 -13.38
C ARG A 90 -0.03 6.02 -12.11
N SER A 91 -0.29 7.30 -12.29
CA SER A 91 -0.37 8.26 -11.21
C SER A 91 -1.59 9.15 -11.37
N ARG A 92 -2.24 9.49 -10.26
CA ARG A 92 -3.49 10.26 -10.26
C ARG A 92 -3.54 11.20 -9.07
N ASP A 93 -3.95 12.42 -9.35
CA ASP A 93 -4.18 13.41 -8.31
C ASP A 93 -5.50 13.10 -7.57
N CYS A 94 -5.47 13.33 -6.27
CA CYS A 94 -6.59 13.13 -5.36
C CYS A 94 -6.47 14.12 -4.19
N SER A 95 -7.37 14.03 -3.21
CA SER A 95 -7.24 14.78 -1.97
C SER A 95 -7.62 13.95 -0.76
N ILE A 96 -6.98 14.23 0.38
CA ILE A 96 -7.35 13.67 1.68
C ILE A 96 -8.37 14.61 2.31
N SER A 97 -9.59 14.10 2.52
CA SER A 97 -10.69 14.85 3.12
C SER A 97 -10.89 14.57 4.61
N ASP A 98 -10.31 13.49 5.13
CA ASP A 98 -10.31 13.16 6.55
C ASP A 98 -9.04 12.40 6.95
N VAL A 99 -8.55 12.66 8.15
CA VAL A 99 -7.30 12.09 8.69
C VAL A 99 -7.57 11.40 10.02
N GLY A 100 -7.37 10.09 10.03
CA GLY A 100 -7.28 9.28 11.23
C GLY A 100 -6.35 8.08 11.01
N ASP A 101 -6.65 6.96 11.66
CA ASP A 101 -6.02 5.67 11.34
C ASP A 101 -6.38 5.21 9.92
N LEU A 102 -7.62 5.50 9.51
CA LEU A 102 -8.09 5.43 8.14
C LEU A 102 -8.21 6.86 7.57
N LEU A 103 -7.91 7.00 6.29
CA LEU A 103 -7.95 8.25 5.55
C LEU A 103 -9.10 8.18 4.56
N ALA A 104 -9.92 9.23 4.54
CA ALA A 104 -10.89 9.41 3.46
C ALA A 104 -10.20 10.14 2.30
N VAL A 105 -10.19 9.50 1.13
CA VAL A 105 -9.59 10.02 -0.10
C VAL A 105 -10.69 10.37 -1.08
N VAL A 106 -10.68 11.56 -1.64
CA VAL A 106 -11.58 11.96 -2.73
C VAL A 106 -10.84 11.77 -4.04
N ILE A 107 -11.44 11.01 -4.96
CA ILE A 107 -10.89 10.62 -6.24
C ILE A 107 -11.95 10.96 -7.30
N GLY A 108 -11.62 11.84 -8.25
CA GLY A 108 -12.56 12.18 -9.31
C GLY A 108 -13.02 10.95 -10.11
N HIS A 109 -14.29 10.88 -10.50
CA HIS A 109 -14.90 9.69 -11.15
C HIS A 109 -14.15 9.18 -12.39
N GLY A 110 -13.58 10.09 -13.21
CA GLY A 110 -12.78 9.70 -14.38
C GLY A 110 -11.41 9.09 -14.07
N ASN A 111 -11.01 9.12 -12.80
CA ASN A 111 -9.68 8.77 -12.30
C ASN A 111 -9.75 7.68 -11.21
N MET A 112 -10.83 6.91 -11.15
CA MET A 112 -10.96 5.85 -10.15
C MET A 112 -9.95 4.72 -10.38
N PRO A 113 -9.31 4.20 -9.30
CA PRO A 113 -8.49 3.00 -9.38
C PRO A 113 -9.29 1.79 -9.87
N GLY A 114 -8.63 0.88 -10.57
CA GLY A 114 -9.23 -0.38 -11.01
C GLY A 114 -8.94 -1.56 -10.07
N PRO A 115 -9.51 -2.74 -10.36
CA PRO A 115 -9.08 -3.99 -9.74
C PRO A 115 -7.56 -4.18 -9.86
N GLY A 116 -6.92 -4.66 -8.79
CA GLY A 116 -5.47 -4.85 -8.73
C GLY A 116 -4.67 -3.61 -8.32
N GLU A 117 -5.31 -2.45 -8.13
CA GLU A 117 -4.64 -1.25 -7.61
C GLU A 117 -4.67 -1.15 -6.07
N SER A 118 -5.24 -2.14 -5.38
CA SER A 118 -5.16 -2.25 -3.91
C SER A 118 -3.70 -2.29 -3.45
N GLY A 119 -3.40 -1.57 -2.38
CA GLY A 119 -2.05 -1.36 -1.91
C GLY A 119 -1.34 -0.15 -2.54
N THR A 120 -1.96 0.58 -3.48
CA THR A 120 -1.32 1.75 -4.11
C THR A 120 -0.91 2.79 -3.05
N PRO A 121 0.35 3.24 -3.04
CA PRO A 121 0.80 4.31 -2.15
C PRO A 121 0.06 5.63 -2.41
N LEU A 122 -0.33 6.28 -1.31
CA LEU A 122 -0.84 7.65 -1.28
C LEU A 122 0.30 8.58 -0.87
N LEU A 123 0.56 9.60 -1.68
CA LEU A 123 1.73 10.46 -1.60
C LEU A 123 1.35 11.91 -1.28
N GLN A 124 2.14 12.53 -0.40
CA GLN A 124 2.21 13.98 -0.22
C GLN A 124 3.68 14.40 -0.15
N ASP A 125 4.07 15.45 -0.88
CA ASP A 125 5.44 15.96 -0.93
C ASP A 125 6.51 14.89 -1.22
N GLY A 126 6.17 13.91 -2.08
CA GLY A 126 7.05 12.81 -2.45
C GLY A 126 7.16 11.69 -1.41
N LYS A 127 6.46 11.80 -0.27
CA LYS A 127 6.47 10.81 0.82
C LYS A 127 5.19 10.01 0.86
N VAL A 128 5.28 8.73 1.25
CA VAL A 128 4.10 7.89 1.41
C VAL A 128 3.42 8.23 2.73
N VAL A 129 2.16 8.65 2.66
CA VAL A 129 1.33 9.02 3.82
C VAL A 129 0.21 8.02 4.11
N GLY A 130 -0.04 7.11 3.19
CA GLY A 130 -0.97 6.00 3.39
C GLY A 130 -0.95 4.98 2.26
N ILE A 131 -1.73 3.93 2.43
CA ILE A 131 -1.83 2.80 1.48
C ILE A 131 -3.31 2.61 1.11
N LEU A 132 -3.65 2.66 -0.17
CA LEU A 132 -5.02 2.46 -0.64
C LEU A 132 -5.53 1.06 -0.27
N SER A 133 -6.63 0.98 0.46
CA SER A 133 -7.28 -0.29 0.81
C SER A 133 -8.49 -0.56 -0.06
N SER A 134 -9.38 0.43 -0.22
CA SER A 134 -10.63 0.25 -0.97
C SER A 134 -11.09 1.52 -1.65
N ILE A 135 -12.02 1.36 -2.59
CA ILE A 135 -12.63 2.43 -3.36
C ILE A 135 -14.15 2.27 -3.43
N ASN A 136 -14.85 3.39 -3.48
CA ASN A 136 -16.28 3.47 -3.77
C ASN A 136 -16.46 4.23 -5.10
N LEU A 137 -16.68 3.46 -6.16
CA LEU A 137 -16.83 3.95 -7.54
C LEU A 137 -17.98 4.95 -7.71
N ASN A 138 -19.08 4.76 -6.97
CA ASN A 138 -20.25 5.63 -7.09
C ASN A 138 -19.99 7.00 -6.47
N ALA A 139 -19.25 7.03 -5.36
CA ALA A 139 -19.01 8.24 -4.58
C ALA A 139 -17.77 9.04 -5.02
N GLY A 140 -16.92 8.49 -5.89
CA GLY A 140 -15.63 9.12 -6.19
C GLY A 140 -14.74 9.21 -4.94
N LYS A 141 -14.76 8.16 -4.11
CA LYS A 141 -14.05 8.14 -2.82
C LYS A 141 -13.26 6.85 -2.66
N GLY A 142 -12.22 6.90 -1.84
CA GLY A 142 -11.46 5.74 -1.41
C GLY A 142 -11.11 5.83 0.06
N THR A 143 -10.69 4.69 0.60
CA THR A 143 -10.16 4.58 1.96
C THR A 143 -8.71 4.14 1.86
N ALA A 144 -7.82 4.90 2.49
CA ALA A 144 -6.43 4.51 2.66
C ALA A 144 -6.11 4.29 4.14
N ILE A 145 -5.12 3.45 4.41
CA ILE A 145 -4.61 3.20 5.76
C ILE A 145 -3.45 4.14 6.02
N SER A 146 -3.47 4.85 7.13
CA SER A 146 -2.46 5.85 7.49
C SER A 146 -1.07 5.24 7.63
N SER A 147 -0.03 5.95 7.20
CA SER A 147 1.37 5.57 7.41
C SER A 147 1.71 5.33 8.89
N ARG A 148 1.02 6.01 9.82
CA ARG A 148 1.17 5.78 11.26
C ARG A 148 0.73 4.37 11.66
N VAL A 149 -0.40 3.93 11.12
CA VAL A 149 -0.89 2.56 11.32
C VAL A 149 0.06 1.57 10.67
N VAL A 150 0.53 1.84 9.44
CA VAL A 150 1.51 0.97 8.77
C VAL A 150 2.76 0.75 9.64
N MET A 151 3.31 1.81 10.25
CA MET A 151 4.46 1.69 11.14
C MET A 151 4.15 0.95 12.42
N LYS A 152 3.02 1.26 13.07
CA LYS A 152 2.60 0.63 14.33
C LYS A 152 2.51 -0.90 14.20
N GLY A 153 2.12 -1.41 13.05
CA GLY A 153 1.95 -2.86 12.83
C GLY A 153 3.22 -3.57 12.44
N ALA A 154 4.25 -2.81 12.11
CA ALA A 154 5.58 -3.31 11.82
C ALA A 154 6.53 -3.22 13.03
N GLU A 155 6.12 -2.64 14.16
CA GLU A 155 6.99 -2.41 15.33
C GLU A 155 7.74 -3.67 15.79
N ASP A 156 7.05 -4.81 15.87
CA ASP A 156 7.64 -6.09 16.28
C ASP A 156 8.40 -6.82 15.17
N LEU A 157 8.38 -6.30 13.94
CA LEU A 157 8.97 -6.94 12.76
C LEU A 157 10.36 -6.37 12.40
N ILE A 158 10.70 -5.18 12.90
CA ILE A 158 11.87 -4.38 12.50
C ILE A 158 13.17 -4.78 13.23
#